data_AF-A0A0F9I026-F1
#
_entry.id   AF-A0A0F9I026-F1
#
_cell.length_a   1.000
_cell.length_b   1.000
_cell.length_c   1.000
_cell.angle_alpha   90.00
_cell.angle_beta   90.00
_cell.angle_gamma   90.00
#
_symmetry.space_group_name_H-M   'P 1'
#
loop_
_entity.id
_entity.type
_entity.pdbx_description
1 polymer ?
#
loop_
_entity_poly.entity_id
_entity_poly.type
_entity_poly.pdbx_seq_one_letter_code
_entity_poly.pdbx_strand_id
1 'polypeptide(L)' 'MSEQTYPTRCRIIDVDGGIWHGIGMRTPDESRPHIGKEGTATLDGQGGVRVTLDDGSVLMGEECWWEPITS' A
#
# COMPACT_ATOMS: atom_id res chain seq x y z
N MET A 1 -9.55 14.25 -5.13
CA MET A 1 -8.93 13.19 -4.33
C MET A 1 -10.05 12.61 -3.49
N SER A 2 -10.43 11.34 -3.69
CA SER A 2 -11.39 10.67 -2.82
C SER A 2 -10.79 10.59 -1.42
N GLU A 3 -11.54 11.01 -0.39
CA GLU A 3 -11.12 10.87 1.01
C GLU A 3 -10.94 9.37 1.31
N GLN A 4 -9.69 8.97 1.54
CA GLN A 4 -9.37 7.57 1.82
C GLN A 4 -9.78 7.27 3.26
N THR A 5 -10.76 6.39 3.44
CA THR A 5 -11.29 6.00 4.75
C THR A 5 -10.55 4.77 5.27
N TYR A 6 -10.19 4.72 6.55
CA TYR A 6 -9.57 3.55 7.19
C TYR A 6 -10.52 2.95 8.24
N PRO A 7 -10.50 1.61 8.47
CA PRO A 7 -9.81 0.60 7.69
C PRO A 7 -10.36 0.48 6.26
N THR A 8 -9.51 0.08 5.30
CA THR A 8 -9.92 -0.16 3.90
C THR A 8 -9.33 -1.44 3.34
N ARG A 9 -10.10 -2.15 2.51
CA ARG A 9 -9.60 -3.25 1.71
C ARG A 9 -8.69 -2.71 0.62
N CYS A 10 -7.57 -3.38 0.41
CA CYS A 10 -6.56 -2.91 -0.53
C CYS A 10 -5.87 -4.07 -1.25
N ARG A 11 -5.24 -3.74 -2.37
CA ARG A 11 -4.36 -4.63 -3.13
C ARG A 11 -2.99 -3.97 -3.27
N ILE A 12 -1.92 -4.72 -3.04
CA ILE A 12 -0.55 -4.25 -3.32
C ILE A 12 -0.39 -4.11 -4.83
N ILE A 13 0.07 -2.95 -5.28
CA ILE A 13 0.26 -2.65 -6.70
C ILE A 13 1.74 -2.47 -7.02
N ASP A 14 2.07 -2.77 -8.27
CA ASP A 14 3.35 -2.36 -8.82
C ASP A 14 3.25 -0.92 -9.34
N VAL A 15 4.20 -0.09 -8.94
CA VAL A 15 4.39 1.26 -9.45
C VAL A 15 5.75 1.29 -10.13
N ASP A 16 5.74 1.03 -11.43
CA ASP A 16 6.93 1.15 -12.25
C ASP A 16 7.07 2.59 -12.79
N GLY A 17 8.11 3.27 -12.32
CA GLY A 17 8.77 4.36 -13.03
C GLY A 17 7.90 5.54 -13.44
N GLY A 18 7.62 6.43 -12.50
CA GLY A 18 7.17 7.80 -12.77
C GLY A 18 7.95 8.83 -11.95
N ILE A 19 8.18 10.03 -12.47
CA ILE A 19 8.67 11.13 -11.64
C ILE A 19 7.45 11.91 -11.15
N TRP A 20 7.22 11.90 -9.84
CA TRP A 20 6.21 12.73 -9.21
C TRP A 20 6.90 13.82 -8.37
N HIS A 21 6.78 15.08 -8.79
CA HIS A 21 7.47 16.23 -8.18
C HIS A 21 9.00 16.07 -8.00
N GLY A 22 9.67 15.40 -8.95
CA GLY A 22 11.12 15.17 -8.89
C GLY A 22 11.52 13.91 -8.10
N ILE A 23 10.56 13.20 -7.51
CA ILE A 23 10.79 11.93 -6.81
C ILE A 23 10.47 10.78 -7.77
N GLY A 24 11.43 9.88 -7.97
CA GLY A 24 11.21 8.63 -8.67
C GLY A 24 10.29 7.73 -7.85
N MET A 25 9.07 7.55 -8.33
CA MET A 25 8.13 6.57 -7.82
C MET A 25 8.62 5.20 -8.31
N ARG A 26 9.14 4.40 -7.38
CA ARG A 26 9.49 2.99 -7.61
C ARG A 26 8.83 2.15 -6.53
N THR A 27 8.40 0.95 -6.89
CA THR A 27 8.00 -0.07 -5.91
C THR A 27 9.17 -0.40 -4.99
N PRO A 28 9.02 -0.26 -3.65
CA PRO A 28 10.01 -0.72 -2.69
C PRO A 28 10.30 -2.21 -2.86
N ASP A 29 11.55 -2.63 -2.64
CA ASP A 29 11.96 -4.01 -2.87
C ASP A 29 11.18 -4.99 -1.97
N GLU A 30 10.81 -4.53 -0.77
CA GLU A 30 10.04 -5.25 0.25
C GLU A 30 8.65 -5.65 -0.23
N SER A 31 7.96 -4.81 -1.01
CA SER A 31 6.60 -5.09 -1.48
C SER A 31 6.53 -5.88 -2.78
N ARG A 32 7.63 -5.99 -3.53
CA ARG A 32 7.66 -6.72 -4.81
C ARG A 32 7.13 -8.16 -4.73
N PRO A 33 7.47 -8.99 -3.71
CA PRO A 33 6.92 -10.34 -3.59
C PRO A 33 5.41 -10.38 -3.26
N HIS A 34 4.85 -9.23 -2.91
CA HIS A 34 3.47 -9.09 -2.47
C HIS A 34 2.57 -8.42 -3.51
N ILE A 35 3.10 -7.98 -4.66
CA ILE A 35 2.31 -7.39 -5.75
C ILE A 35 1.14 -8.32 -6.11
N GLY A 36 -0.06 -7.75 -6.18
CA GLY A 36 -1.31 -8.45 -6.46
C GLY A 36 -1.97 -9.09 -5.24
N LYS A 37 -1.28 -9.22 -4.10
CA LYS A 37 -1.89 -9.72 -2.86
C LYS A 37 -2.83 -8.68 -2.27
N GLU A 38 -3.87 -9.16 -1.60
CA GLU A 38 -4.88 -8.33 -0.97
C GLU A 38 -4.76 -8.36 0.55
N GLY A 39 -5.31 -7.32 1.18
CA GLY A 39 -5.24 -7.14 2.62
C GLY A 39 -6.10 -5.97 3.10
N THR A 40 -5.88 -5.60 4.35
CA THR A 40 -6.53 -4.46 4.99
C THR A 40 -5.49 -3.43 5.39
N ALA A 41 -5.65 -2.20 4.91
CA ALA A 41 -4.88 -1.05 5.35
C ALA A 41 -5.58 -0.39 6.55
N THR A 42 -4.81 -0.07 7.58
CA THR A 42 -5.25 0.60 8.82
C THR A 42 -4.30 1.73 9.18
N LEU A 43 -4.81 2.81 9.78
CA LEU A 43 -3.94 3.76 10.47
C LEU A 43 -3.39 3.12 11.75
N ASP A 44 -2.09 3.22 11.95
CA ASP A 44 -1.51 2.97 13.25
C ASP A 44 -1.79 4.14 14.21
N GLY A 45 -1.56 3.94 15.51
CA GLY A 45 -1.78 4.96 16.53
C GLY A 45 -0.85 6.19 16.44
N GLN A 46 0.06 6.22 15.47
CA GLN A 46 1.04 7.28 15.23
C GLN A 46 0.81 7.99 13.87
N GLY A 47 -0.22 7.60 13.12
CA GLY A 47 -0.57 8.18 11.83
C GLY A 47 0.13 7.53 10.62
N GLY A 48 0.91 6.48 10.83
CA GLY A 48 1.42 5.62 9.76
C GLY A 48 0.33 4.69 9.24
N VAL A 49 0.54 4.13 8.05
CA VAL A 49 -0.34 3.09 7.50
C VAL A 49 0.30 1.73 7.75
N ARG A 50 -0.48 0.79 8.27
CA ARG A 50 -0.14 -0.62 8.37
C ARG A 50 -1.05 -1.44 7.47
N VAL A 51 -0.47 -2.22 6.57
CA VAL A 51 -1.17 -3.14 5.68
C VAL A 51 -0.99 -4.57 6.19
N THR A 52 -2.08 -5.23 6.53
CA THR A 52 -2.09 -6.66 6.90
C THR A 52 -2.68 -7.46 5.75
N LEU A 53 -1.87 -8.26 5.10
CA LEU A 53 -2.28 -9.11 3.97
C LEU A 53 -3.05 -10.33 4.44
N ASP A 54 -3.87 -10.89 3.56
CA ASP A 54 -4.71 -12.06 3.87
C ASP A 54 -3.90 -13.34 4.13
N ASP A 55 -2.63 -13.38 3.69
CA ASP A 55 -1.68 -14.45 4.01
C ASP A 55 -0.98 -14.28 5.36
N GLY A 56 -1.31 -13.21 6.11
CA GLY A 56 -0.76 -12.88 7.41
C GLY A 56 0.50 -12.01 7.37
N SER A 57 1.06 -11.72 6.18
CA SER A 57 2.19 -10.80 6.04
C SER A 57 1.79 -9.37 6.43
N VAL A 58 2.74 -8.58 6.91
CA VAL A 58 2.53 -7.17 7.28
C VAL A 58 3.54 -6.30 6.54
N LEU A 59 3.04 -5.21 5.95
CA LEU A 59 3.85 -4.17 5.31
C LEU A 59 3.45 -2.81 5.88
N MET A 60 4.42 -1.94 6.12
CA MET A 60 4.19 -0.55 6.46
C MET A 60 3.92 0.27 5.19
N GLY A 61 3.24 1.41 5.32
CA GLY A 61 2.87 2.27 4.19
C GLY A 61 4.06 2.79 3.39
N GLU A 62 5.23 2.90 4.01
CA GLU A 62 6.48 3.26 3.34
C GLU A 62 7.17 2.07 2.63
N GLU A 63 6.78 0.84 2.96
CA GLU A 63 7.32 -0.40 2.40
C GLU A 63 6.52 -0.89 1.19
N CYS A 64 5.38 -0.25 0.86
CA CYS A 64 4.49 -0.71 -0.20
C CYS A 64 3.66 0.39 -0.85
N TRP A 65 3.24 0.12 -2.09
CA TRP A 65 2.16 0.85 -2.74
C TRP A 65 0.92 -0.02 -2.79
N TRP A 66 -0.25 0.58 -2.59
CA TRP A 66 -1.51 -0.13 -2.59
C TRP A 66 -2.64 0.77 -3.10
N GLU A 67 -3.69 0.14 -3.62
CA GLU A 67 -4.93 0.81 -4.02
C GLU A 67 -6.11 0.25 -3.23
N PRO A 68 -7.15 1.07 -2.93
CA PRO A 68 -8.36 0.58 -2.31
C PRO A 68 -9.14 -0.32 -3.28
N ILE A 69 -9.68 -1.42 -2.78
CA ILE A 69 -10.60 -2.28 -3.53
C ILE A 69 -12.01 -1.71 -3.33
N THR A 70 -12.48 -0.92 -4.30
CA THR A 70 -13.88 -0.47 -4.31
C THR A 70 -14.76 -1.61 -4.82
N SER A 71 -15.71 -2.04 -3.98
CA SER A 71 -16.77 -2.99 -4.37
C SER A 71 -17.92 -2.26 -5.04
#